data_AF-A0A0N0MXL4-F1
#
_entry.id   AF-A0A0N0MXL4-F1
#
_cell.length_a   1.000
_cell.length_b   1.000
_cell.length_c   1.000
_cell.angle_alpha   90.00
_cell.angle_beta   90.00
_cell.angle_gamma   90.00
#
_symmetry.space_group_name_H-M   'P 1'
#
loop_
_entity.id
_entity.type
_entity.pdbx_description
1 polymer ?
#
loop_
_entity_poly.entity_id
_entity_poly.type
_entity_poly.pdbx_seq_one_letter_code
_entity_poly.pdbx_strand_id
1 'polypeptide(L)' 'MGPPFNSLIHRDDHTGETTFWAPGEHEAPEEPVFVPKPDGADEGGGYLLALIGRRDQNRHDLVVLDALDIAAGPSPP' A
#
# COMPACT_ATOMS: atom_id res chain seq x y z
N MET A 1 -3.11 11.72 -19.68
CA MET A 1 -2.95 10.30 -19.30
C MET A 1 -2.68 10.28 -17.80
N GLY A 2 -3.54 9.64 -17.02
CA GLY A 2 -3.26 9.40 -15.60
C GLY A 2 -2.09 8.41 -15.42
N PRO A 3 -1.59 8.21 -14.20
CA PRO A 3 -0.56 7.22 -13.95
C PRO A 3 -1.07 5.82 -14.32
N PRO A 4 -0.23 4.93 -14.87
CA PRO A 4 -0.64 3.57 -15.25
C PRO A 4 -1.09 2.74 -14.03
N PHE A 5 -0.62 3.10 -12.83
CA PHE A 5 -1.01 2.50 -11.55
C PHE A 5 -1.48 3.61 -10.61
N ASN A 6 -2.67 3.44 -10.04
CA ASN A 6 -3.30 4.43 -9.16
C ASN A 6 -3.73 3.86 -7.80
N SER A 7 -3.48 2.56 -7.55
CA SER A 7 -3.93 1.86 -6.35
C SER A 7 -2.94 0.75 -5.98
N LEU A 8 -2.85 0.45 -4.68
CA LEU A 8 -2.28 -0.79 -4.17
C LEU A 8 -3.40 -1.80 -3.93
N ILE A 9 -3.09 -3.08 -4.09
CA ILE A 9 -4.04 -4.19 -4.01
C ILE A 9 -3.46 -5.26 -3.10
N HIS A 10 -4.27 -5.76 -2.17
CA HIS A 10 -4.00 -6.98 -1.42
C HIS A 10 -5.05 -8.01 -1.79
N ARG A 11 -4.63 -9.24 -2.11
CA ARG A 11 -5.51 -10.34 -2.47
C ARG A 11 -5.20 -11.53 -1.57
N ASP A 12 -6.23 -12.03 -0.92
CA ASP A 12 -6.17 -13.30 -0.21
C ASP A 12 -6.56 -14.42 -1.18
N ASP A 13 -5.62 -15.29 -1.50
CA ASP A 13 -5.83 -16.38 -2.46
C ASP A 13 -6.62 -17.56 -1.87
N HIS A 14 -6.75 -17.67 -0.55
CA HIS A 14 -7.59 -18.68 0.09
C HIS A 14 -9.08 -18.34 0.01
N THR A 15 -9.42 -17.06 0.22
CA THR A 15 -10.81 -16.58 0.20
C THR A 15 -11.23 -16.01 -1.15
N GLY A 16 -10.26 -15.56 -1.96
CA GLY A 16 -10.48 -14.82 -3.19
C GLY A 16 -10.83 -13.34 -2.95
N GLU A 17 -10.81 -12.87 -1.70
CA GLU A 17 -11.07 -11.48 -1.36
C GLU A 17 -9.95 -10.56 -1.89
N THR A 18 -10.30 -9.34 -2.28
CA THR A 18 -9.35 -8.34 -2.74
C THR A 18 -9.71 -6.99 -2.14
N THR A 19 -8.76 -6.36 -1.47
CA THR A 19 -8.88 -5.00 -0.93
C THR A 19 -7.98 -4.04 -1.71
N PHE A 20 -8.35 -2.77 -1.68
CA PHE A 20 -7.73 -1.72 -2.48
C PHE A 20 -7.46 -0.51 -1.62
N TRP A 21 -6.36 0.17 -1.91
CA TRP A 21 -6.09 1.50 -1.39
C TRP A 21 -5.60 2.42 -2.50
N ALA A 22 -6.27 3.56 -2.67
CA ALA A 22 -5.89 4.59 -3.64
C ALA A 22 -5.43 5.83 -2.87
N PRO A 23 -4.21 6.34 -3.12
CA PRO A 23 -3.66 7.47 -2.37
C PRO A 23 -4.37 8.78 -2.72
N GLY A 24 -4.82 8.95 -3.96
CA GLY A 24 -5.56 10.12 -4.44
C GLY A 24 -5.51 10.27 -5.97
N GLU A 25 -6.31 11.18 -6.52
CA GLU A 25 -6.42 11.42 -7.98
C GLU A 25 -5.10 11.91 -8.61
N HIS A 26 -4.33 12.71 -7.87
CA HIS A 26 -3.09 13.33 -8.33
C HIS A 26 -1.83 12.55 -7.93
N GLU A 27 -2.01 11.30 -7.53
CA GLU A 27 -0.98 10.52 -6.86
C GLU A 27 -0.77 9.19 -7.57
N ALA A 28 0.38 8.56 -7.34
CA ALA A 28 0.71 7.28 -7.95
C ALA A 28 1.54 6.44 -6.96
N PRO A 29 1.07 5.23 -6.60
CA PRO A 29 1.92 4.29 -5.90
C PRO A 29 2.96 3.67 -6.85
N GLU A 30 4.13 3.38 -6.31
CA GLU A 30 5.19 2.59 -6.94
C GLU A 30 5.15 1.12 -6.46
N GLU A 31 6.18 0.34 -6.80
CA GLU A 31 6.28 -1.07 -6.40
C GLU A 31 6.32 -1.20 -4.86
N PRO A 32 5.40 -1.98 -4.25
CA PRO A 32 5.38 -2.16 -2.82
C PRO A 32 6.37 -3.24 -2.36
N VAL A 33 6.80 -3.12 -1.10
CA VAL A 33 7.68 -4.09 -0.43
C VAL A 33 7.02 -4.57 0.86
N PHE A 34 6.93 -5.89 1.04
CA PHE A 34 6.45 -6.50 2.28
C PHE A 34 7.56 -6.56 3.33
N VAL A 35 7.21 -6.23 4.58
CA VAL A 35 8.09 -6.35 5.75
C VAL A 35 7.38 -7.14 6.85
N PRO A 36 7.87 -8.33 7.22
CA PRO A 36 7.24 -9.13 8.27
C PRO A 36 7.40 -8.48 9.66
N LYS A 37 6.41 -8.66 10.53
CA LYS A 37 6.56 -8.33 11.95
C LYS A 37 7.58 -9.30 12.61
N PRO A 38 8.46 -8.81 13.50
CA PRO A 38 9.59 -9.59 14.04
C PRO A 38 9.18 -10.86 14.79
N ASP A 39 7.98 -10.89 15.37
CA ASP A 39 7.53 -11.99 16.23
C ASP A 39 6.76 -13.08 15.47
N GLY A 40 6.90 -13.13 14.13
CA GLY A 40 6.35 -14.20 13.30
C GLY A 40 4.83 -14.22 13.35
N ALA A 41 4.20 -13.21 12.75
CA ALA A 41 2.79 -13.31 12.43
C ALA A 41 2.57 -14.32 11.28
N ASP A 42 1.33 -14.76 11.13
CA ASP A 42 0.87 -15.55 9.98
C ASP A 42 1.32 -14.91 8.64
N GLU A 43 1.33 -15.68 7.55
CA GLU A 43 1.61 -15.15 6.20
C GLU A 43 0.82 -13.85 5.95
N GLY A 44 1.49 -12.83 5.42
CA GLY A 44 0.92 -11.49 5.23
C GLY A 44 0.88 -10.61 6.49
N GLY A 45 1.15 -11.16 7.68
CA GLY A 45 1.24 -10.42 8.93
C GLY A 45 2.48 -9.53 8.99
N GLY A 46 2.29 -8.24 8.70
CA GLY A 46 3.41 -7.33 8.54
C GLY A 46 3.00 -5.93 8.13
N TYR A 47 3.90 -5.27 7.43
CA TYR A 47 3.71 -3.95 6.85
C TYR A 47 3.90 -4.02 5.33
N LEU A 48 3.17 -3.19 4.62
CA LEU A 48 3.41 -2.91 3.21
C LEU A 48 3.99 -1.50 3.08
N LEU A 49 5.19 -1.42 2.52
CA LEU A 49 5.88 -0.16 2.25
C LEU A 49 5.73 0.20 0.77
N ALA A 50 5.43 1.45 0.45
CA ALA A 50 5.43 1.93 -0.92
C ALA A 50 5.82 3.42 -1.00
N LEU A 51 6.42 3.82 -2.12
CA LEU A 51 6.56 5.23 -2.45
C LEU A 51 5.28 5.73 -3.13
N ILE A 52 4.81 6.90 -2.71
CA ILE A 52 3.69 7.60 -3.31
C ILE A 52 4.19 8.89 -3.96
N GLY A 53 4.17 8.92 -5.29
CA GLY A 53 4.46 10.13 -6.05
C GLY A 53 3.32 11.15 -5.92
N ARG A 54 3.57 12.27 -5.25
CA ARG A 54 2.65 13.41 -5.08
C ARG A 54 2.91 14.42 -6.19
N ARG A 55 2.22 14.30 -7.33
CA ARG A 55 2.54 15.07 -8.55
C ARG A 55 2.43 16.58 -8.35
N ASP A 56 1.37 17.03 -7.69
CA ASP A 56 1.11 18.46 -7.46
C ASP A 56 2.18 19.11 -6.58
N GLN A 57 2.92 18.31 -5.80
CA GLN A 57 3.92 18.75 -4.84
C GLN A 57 5.36 18.42 -5.29
N ASN A 58 5.53 17.72 -6.41
CA ASN A 58 6.82 17.25 -6.93
C ASN A 58 7.69 16.55 -5.86
N ARG A 59 7.09 15.62 -5.10
CA ARG A 59 7.76 14.88 -4.01
C ARG A 59 7.21 13.46 -3.91
N HIS A 60 7.94 12.61 -3.18
CA HIS A 60 7.51 11.25 -2.85
C HIS A 60 7.39 11.10 -1.34
N ASP A 61 6.33 10.42 -0.90
CA ASP A 61 6.16 10.01 0.49
C ASP A 61 6.37 8.51 0.59
N LEU A 62 7.11 8.06 1.60
CA LEU A 62 7.09 6.67 2.02
C LEU A 62 5.83 6.46 2.87
N VAL A 63 4.96 5.55 2.45
CA VAL A 63 3.81 5.12 3.25
C VAL A 63 4.07 3.77 3.88
N VAL A 64 3.53 3.60 5.08
CA VAL A 64 3.53 2.35 5.84
C VAL A 64 2.06 1.96 6.05
N LEU A 65 1.67 0.83 5.49
CA LEU A 65 0.32 0.26 5.60
C LEU A 65 0.37 -1.00 6.46
N ASP A 66 -0.72 -1.32 7.17
CA ASP A 66 -0.90 -2.68 7.66
C ASP A 66 -1.13 -3.60 6.45
N ALA A 67 -0.30 -4.64 6.30
CA ALA A 67 -0.35 -5.50 5.12
C ALA A 67 -1.66 -6.29 5.00
N LEU A 68 -2.35 -6.56 6.12
CA LEU A 68 -3.65 -7.24 6.12
C LEU A 68 -4.85 -6.28 6.09
N ASP A 69 -4.62 -4.97 6.25
CA ASP A 69 -5.67 -3.95 6.20
C ASP A 69 -5.20 -2.69 5.46
N ILE A 70 -4.83 -2.85 4.18
CA ILE A 70 -4.37 -1.72 3.36
C ILE A 70 -5.46 -0.65 3.15
N ALA A 71 -6.74 -1.04 3.22
CA ALA A 71 -7.88 -0.17 2.96
C ALA A 71 -8.04 0.91 4.04
N ALA A 72 -7.57 0.64 5.27
CA ALA A 72 -7.49 1.64 6.34
C ALA A 72 -6.53 2.79 6.00
N GLY A 73 -5.63 2.60 5.03
CA GLY A 73 -4.64 3.58 4.62
C GLY A 73 -3.45 3.66 5.56
N PRO A 74 -2.56 4.66 5.36
CA PRO A 74 -1.33 4.75 6.12
C PRO A 74 -1.62 5.07 7.59
N SER A 75 -0.85 4.43 8.46
CA SER A 75 -0.86 4.79 9.88
C SER A 75 -0.51 6.29 10.02
N PRO A 76 -1.17 7.03 10.92
CA PRO A 76 -0.76 8.39 11.24
C PRO A 76 0.70 8.39 11.74
N PRO A 77 1.44 9.50 11.55
CA PRO A 77 2.84 9.61 11.95
C PRO A 77 3.06 9.48 13.45
#